data_AF-A0A9E2BWD3-F1
#
_entry.id   AF-A0A9E2BWD3-F1
#
_cell.length_a   1.000
_cell.length_b   1.000
_cell.length_c   1.000
_cell.angle_alpha   90.00
_cell.angle_beta   90.00
_cell.angle_gamma   90.00
#
_symmetry.space_group_name_H-M   'P 1'
#
loop_
_entity.id
_entity.type
_entity.pdbx_description
1 polymer ?
#
loop_
_entity_poly.entity_id
_entity_poly.type
_entity_poly.pdbx_seq_one_letter_code
_entity_poly.pdbx_strand_id
1 'polypeptide(L)' 'MEKLLIVGCKRVMNDVCIGCSRCLVGFNRKVGEFERYQDQDVEVIGLLNCGDCPGA' A
#
# COMPACT_ATOMS: atom_id res chain seq x y z
N MET A 1 -14.06 -3.48 -11.46
CA MET A 1 -13.40 -3.58 -10.15
C MET A 1 -12.13 -4.41 -10.22
N GLU A 2 -10.99 -3.73 -10.29
CA GLU A 2 -9.67 -4.34 -10.11
C GLU A 2 -9.27 -4.34 -8.64
N LYS A 3 -8.48 -5.32 -8.21
CA LYS A 3 -8.06 -5.47 -6.81
C LYS A 3 -6.59 -5.11 -6.68
N LEU A 4 -6.26 -4.26 -5.71
CA LEU A 4 -4.91 -3.80 -5.44
C LEU A 4 -4.45 -4.23 -4.05
N LEU A 5 -3.28 -4.85 -4.01
CA LEU A 5 -2.60 -5.25 -2.78
C LEU A 5 -1.35 -4.40 -2.62
N ILE A 6 -1.22 -3.71 -1.49
CA ILE A 6 -0.04 -2.90 -1.20
C ILE A 6 0.94 -3.76 -0.42
N VAL A 7 2.14 -3.97 -0.98
CA VAL A 7 3.22 -4.73 -0.34
C VAL A 7 4.41 -3.82 -0.12
N GLY A 8 4.86 -3.70 1.13
CA GLY A 8 6.08 -2.98 1.46
C GLY A 8 7.15 -3.83 2.14
N CYS A 9 8.34 -3.28 2.26
CA CYS A 9 9.44 -3.94 2.97
C CYS A 9 9.19 -3.93 4.48
N LYS A 10 9.30 -5.09 5.16
CA LYS A 10 9.13 -5.19 6.61
C LYS A 10 10.09 -4.30 7.41
N ARG A 11 11.30 -4.06 6.88
CA ARG A 11 12.32 -3.22 7.53
C ARG A 11 12.08 -1.72 7.39
N VAL A 12 11.23 -1.32 6.44
CA VAL A 12 10.93 0.09 6.13
C VAL A 12 9.53 0.46 6.62
N MET A 13 8.60 -0.48 6.54
CA MET A 13 7.27 -0.33 7.14
C MET A 13 7.41 -0.45 8.66
N ASN A 14 6.82 0.51 9.38
CA ASN A 14 6.62 0.33 10.81
C ASN A 14 5.57 -0.76 11.06
N ASP A 15 5.64 -1.42 12.22
CA ASP A 15 4.54 -2.24 12.73
C ASP A 15 3.26 -1.41 12.65
N VAL A 16 2.21 -1.99 12.06
CA VAL A 16 1.00 -1.34 11.54
C VAL A 16 0.46 -0.26 12.50
N CYS A 17 1.01 0.95 12.37
CA CYS A 17 0.68 2.16 13.12
C CYS A 17 0.14 3.18 12.11
N ILE A 18 -0.54 4.22 12.58
CA ILE A 18 -1.19 5.25 11.78
C ILE A 18 -0.28 5.87 10.69
N GLY A 19 1.05 5.77 10.82
CA GLY A 19 2.01 6.15 9.77
C GLY A 19 1.93 5.31 8.49
N CYS A 20 1.63 4.01 8.58
CA CYS A 20 1.43 3.11 7.43
C CYS A 20 0.11 3.36 6.69
N SER A 21 -0.82 4.10 7.31
CA SER A 21 -2.06 4.54 6.65
C SER A 21 -1.83 5.56 5.53
N ARG A 22 -0.62 6.13 5.40
CA ARG A 22 -0.30 7.09 4.32
C ARG A 22 -0.54 6.52 2.93
N CYS A 23 -0.31 5.23 2.72
CA CYS A 23 -0.62 4.59 1.43
C CYS A 23 -2.14 4.52 1.20
N LEU A 24 -2.94 4.25 2.24
CA LEU A 24 -4.41 4.25 2.15
C LEU A 24 -4.96 5.67 1.91
N VAL A 25 -4.40 6.68 2.59
CA VAL A 25 -4.76 8.08 2.36
C VAL A 25 -4.38 8.52 0.94
N GLY A 26 -3.18 8.15 0.48
CA GLY A 26 -2.71 8.43 -0.88
C GLY A 26 -3.60 7.79 -1.93
N PHE A 27 -4.02 6.54 -1.71
CA PHE A 27 -4.95 5.83 -2.57
C PHE A 27 -6.32 6.52 -2.62
N ASN A 28 -6.91 6.85 -1.46
CA ASN A 28 -8.22 7.51 -1.38
C ASN A 28 -8.21 8.91 -2.01
N ARG A 29 -7.08 9.62 -1.95
CA ARG A 29 -6.90 10.94 -2.58
C ARG A 29 -6.40 10.85 -4.02
N LYS A 30 -6.06 9.66 -4.52
CA LYS A 30 -5.47 9.42 -5.85
C LYS A 30 -4.25 10.31 -6.13
N VAL A 31 -3.30 10.37 -5.19
CA VAL A 31 -2.06 11.17 -5.28
C VAL A 31 -0.80 10.30 -5.32
N GLY A 32 0.28 10.82 -5.90
CA GLY A 32 1.55 10.10 -6.01
C GLY A 32 1.42 8.88 -6.93
N GLU A 33 1.93 7.73 -6.52
CA GLU A 33 1.85 6.47 -7.30
C GLU A 33 0.43 6.04 -7.65
N PHE A 34 -0.59 6.57 -6.96
CA PHE A 34 -2.00 6.23 -7.18
C PHE A 34 -2.70 7.11 -8.21
N GLU A 35 -2.05 8.16 -8.74
CA GLU A 35 -2.61 9.02 -9.80
C GLU A 35 -2.96 8.24 -11.06
N ARG A 36 -2.21 7.17 -11.34
CA ARG A 36 -2.48 6.23 -12.44
C ARG A 36 -3.85 5.54 -12.38
N TYR A 37 -4.54 5.61 -11.23
CA TYR A 37 -5.85 4.98 -11.00
C TYR A 37 -7.00 6.01 -10.89
N GLN A 38 -6.82 7.27 -11.32
CA GLN A 38 -7.84 8.33 -11.24
C GLN A 38 -9.17 7.92 -11.88
N ASP A 39 -9.13 7.37 -13.10
CA ASP A 39 -10.32 6.99 -13.87
C ASP A 39 -10.65 5.49 -13.80
N GLN A 40 -10.12 4.79 -12.79
CA GLN A 40 -10.24 3.34 -12.65
C GLN A 40 -10.95 2.96 -11.34
N ASP A 41 -11.90 2.02 -11.48
CA ASP A 41 -12.56 1.36 -10.38
C ASP A 41 -11.65 0.27 -9.77
N VAL A 42 -10.81 0.71 -8.82
CA VAL A 42 -9.83 -0.12 -8.11
C VAL A 42 -10.18 -0.17 -6.63
N GLU A 43 -10.05 -1.32 -6.01
CA GLU A 43 -10.27 -1.56 -4.58
C GLU A 43 -8.95 -1.99 -3.90
N VAL A 44 -8.55 -1.31 -2.82
CA VAL A 44 -7.44 -1.79 -1.97
C VAL A 44 -7.95 -2.88 -1.05
N ILE A 45 -7.45 -4.10 -1.24
CA ILE A 45 -7.86 -5.27 -0.46
C ILE A 45 -6.96 -5.56 0.75
N GLY A 46 -5.83 -4.87 0.85
CA GLY A 46 -4.92 -5.05 1.98
C GLY A 46 -3.61 -4.28 1.86
N LEU A 47 -2.95 -4.17 3.01
CA LEU A 47 -1.60 -3.64 3.17
C LEU A 47 -0.81 -4.62 4.03
N LEU A 48 0.22 -5.23 3.47
CA LEU A 48 1.10 -6.16 4.19
C LEU A 48 2.58 -5.87 3.91
N ASN A 49 3.45 -6.48 4.69
CA ASN A 49 4.88 -6.47 4.44
C ASN A 49 5.36 -7.80 3.86
N CYS A 50 6.56 -7.80 3.25
CA CYS A 50 7.17 -8.95 2.61
C CYS A 50 7.66 -10.07 3.55
N GLY A 51 7.49 -9.96 4.87
CA GLY A 51 7.85 -11.02 5.83
C GLY A 51 9.30 -11.04 6.32
N ASP A 52 10.17 -10.15 5.80
CA ASP A 52 11.64 -10.07 5.97
C ASP A 52 12.44 -10.78 4.85
N CYS A 53 13.73 -10.44 4.72
CA CYS A 53 14.61 -11.00 3.71
C CYS A 53 14.99 -12.45 4.08
N PRO A 54 14.89 -13.41 3.14
CA PRO A 54 15.11 -14.85 3.41
C PRO A 54 16.57 -15.23 3.74
N GLY A 55 17.51 -14.28 3.66
CA GLY A 55 18.92 -14.46 3.99
C GLY A 55 19.41 -13.53 5.10
N ALA A 56 18.49 -13.06 5.94
CA ALA A 56 18.77 -12.27 7.13
C ALA A 56 19.16 -13.16 8.32
#